data_AF-A0A534C649-F1
#
_entry.id   AF-A0A534C649-F1
#
_cell.length_a   1.000
_cell.length_b   1.000
_cell.length_c   1.000
_cell.angle_alpha   90.00
_cell.angle_beta   90.00
_cell.angle_gamma   90.00
#
_symmetry.space_group_name_H-M   'P 1'
#
loop_
_entity.id
_entity.type
_entity.pdbx_description
1 polymer ?
#
loop_
_entity_poly.entity_id
_entity_poly.type
_entity_poly.pdbx_seq_one_letter_code
_entity_poly.pdbx_strand_id
1 'polypeptide(L)'
;MLTSLLCEARIWPVVWRRRLAYWLAGEKENLAFLVMLGLPVLALAGIIYFAYLDGTRIAPARIQAVQREATHARRRASDLQCLAENIYFEARGEPLEGQYAVAEVTLNRTQAPNFPHTICEVVHETRWDPNRRRLVGDFSWTELGALSPPDGPAWKQAMAVASAVYDDLNTPLVPGALFYHATSVRPGWSRARRVVAAIGNHIFYQ
;
A
#
# COMPACT_ATOMS: atom_id res chain seq x y z
N MET A 1 51.08 25.21 -41.63
CA MET A 1 50.91 23.74 -41.43
C MET A 1 49.46 23.26 -41.45
N LEU A 2 48.43 24.11 -41.29
CA LEU A 2 47.01 23.69 -41.32
C LEU A 2 46.35 23.55 -42.70
N THR A 3 46.99 24.00 -43.79
CA THR A 3 46.44 23.93 -45.15
C THR A 3 46.58 22.56 -45.83
N SER A 4 47.43 21.67 -45.30
CA SER A 4 47.66 20.32 -45.86
C SER A 4 46.55 19.33 -45.48
N LEU A 5 46.09 19.36 -44.22
CA LEU A 5 45.11 18.40 -43.68
C LEU A 5 43.70 18.56 -44.31
N LEU A 6 43.35 19.76 -44.75
CA LEU A 6 42.06 20.01 -45.43
C LEU A 6 42.02 19.47 -46.86
N CYS A 7 43.19 19.25 -47.49
CA CYS A 7 43.26 18.68 -48.82
C CYS A 7 43.02 17.16 -48.80
N GLU A 8 43.58 16.45 -47.81
CA GLU A 8 43.37 15.00 -47.66
C GLU A 8 41.91 14.63 -47.34
N ALA A 9 41.24 15.42 -46.50
CA ALA A 9 39.83 15.19 -46.14
C ALA A 9 38.86 15.31 -47.33
N ARG A 10 39.23 16.06 -48.38
CA ARG A 10 38.40 16.30 -49.57
C ARG A 10 38.53 15.20 -50.63
N ILE A 11 39.63 14.44 -50.61
CA ILE A 11 39.92 13.37 -51.57
C ILE A 11 39.28 12.04 -51.11
N TRP A 12 39.16 11.84 -49.80
CA TRP A 12 38.60 10.64 -49.20
C TRP A 12 37.20 10.26 -49.72
N PRO A 13 36.22 11.18 -49.82
CA PRO A 13 34.88 10.86 -50.31
C PRO A 13 34.86 10.39 -51.78
N VAL A 14 35.78 10.91 -52.61
CA VAL A 14 35.85 10.59 -54.04
C VAL A 14 36.50 9.21 -54.26
N VAL A 15 37.57 8.91 -53.52
CA VAL A 15 38.23 7.60 -53.55
C VAL A 15 37.29 6.53 -53.00
N TRP A 16 36.56 6.83 -51.93
CA TRP A 16 35.58 5.91 -51.34
C TRP A 16 34.41 5.64 -52.29
N ARG A 17 33.87 6.66 -52.97
CA ARG A 17 32.81 6.48 -53.99
C ARG A 17 33.25 5.57 -55.14
N ARG A 18 34.49 5.73 -55.64
CA ARG A 18 35.01 4.88 -56.71
C ARG A 18 35.23 3.43 -56.22
N ARG A 19 35.82 3.23 -55.04
CA ARG A 19 35.98 1.89 -54.45
C ARG A 19 34.64 1.20 -54.20
N LEU A 20 33.65 1.92 -53.67
CA LEU A 20 32.31 1.41 -53.43
C LEU A 20 31.62 1.00 -54.73
N ALA A 21 31.77 1.80 -55.80
CA ALA A 21 31.23 1.47 -57.12
C ALA A 21 31.87 0.20 -57.72
N TYR A 22 33.19 0.02 -57.60
CA TYR A 22 33.87 -1.22 -58.01
C TYR A 22 33.44 -2.42 -57.17
N TRP A 23 33.20 -2.22 -55.88
CA TRP A 23 32.73 -3.27 -54.97
C TRP A 23 31.26 -3.66 -55.22
N LEU A 24 30.42 -2.74 -55.71
CA LEU A 24 29.05 -3.03 -56.10
C LEU A 24 28.94 -3.72 -57.48
N ALA A 25 29.95 -3.61 -58.35
CA ALA A 25 29.93 -4.13 -59.71
C ALA A 25 30.27 -5.64 -59.84
N GLY A 26 30.79 -6.29 -58.78
CA GLY A 26 31.09 -7.72 -58.79
C GLY A 26 29.90 -8.56 -58.31
N GLU A 27 29.00 -8.95 -59.20
CA GLU A 27 27.65 -9.41 -58.85
C GLU A 27 27.53 -10.74 -58.06
N LYS A 28 28.58 -11.58 -57.96
CA LYS A 28 28.48 -12.90 -57.28
C LYS A 28 29.34 -13.06 -56.02
N GLU A 29 30.58 -12.60 -56.03
CA GLU A 29 31.46 -12.74 -54.84
C GLU A 29 31.14 -11.73 -53.73
N ASN A 30 30.64 -10.55 -54.09
CA ASN A 30 30.25 -9.54 -53.10
C ASN A 30 28.94 -9.90 -52.40
N LEU A 31 28.04 -10.65 -53.04
CA LEU A 31 26.81 -11.14 -52.42
C LEU A 31 27.13 -12.15 -51.31
N ALA A 32 28.05 -13.08 -51.56
CA ALA A 32 28.50 -14.05 -50.56
C ALA A 32 29.14 -13.35 -49.36
N PHE A 33 29.94 -12.31 -49.59
CA PHE A 33 30.59 -11.53 -48.53
C PHE A 33 29.59 -10.69 -47.70
N LEU A 34 28.62 -10.05 -48.38
CA LEU A 34 27.53 -9.30 -47.73
C LEU A 34 26.65 -10.20 -46.87
N VAL A 35 26.37 -11.42 -47.33
CA VAL A 35 25.60 -12.40 -46.56
C VAL A 35 26.42 -12.95 -45.39
N MET A 36 27.70 -13.29 -45.60
CA MET A 36 28.60 -13.81 -44.56
C MET A 36 28.84 -12.84 -43.41
N LEU A 37 28.97 -11.54 -43.67
CA LEU A 37 29.21 -10.54 -42.63
C LEU A 37 27.94 -9.82 -42.18
N GLY A 38 26.98 -9.61 -43.09
CA GLY A 38 25.74 -8.90 -42.79
C GLY A 38 24.79 -9.70 -41.92
N LEU A 39 24.61 -11.00 -42.16
CA LEU A 39 23.70 -11.83 -41.36
C LEU A 39 24.14 -11.94 -39.89
N PRO A 40 25.42 -12.20 -39.56
CA PRO A 40 25.86 -12.23 -38.16
C PRO A 40 25.70 -10.88 -37.47
N VAL A 41 25.98 -9.77 -38.17
CA VAL A 41 25.82 -8.42 -37.60
C VAL A 41 24.36 -8.12 -37.31
N LEU A 42 23.45 -8.45 -38.23
CA LEU A 42 22.00 -8.29 -38.01
C LEU A 42 21.48 -9.22 -36.92
N ALA A 43 21.97 -10.46 -36.85
CA ALA A 43 21.63 -11.39 -35.78
C ALA A 43 22.12 -10.87 -34.42
N LEU A 44 23.35 -10.36 -34.33
CA LEU A 44 23.90 -9.78 -33.11
C LEU A 44 23.14 -8.53 -32.69
N ALA A 45 22.83 -7.64 -33.64
CA ALA A 45 22.01 -6.45 -33.40
C ALA A 45 20.60 -6.82 -32.95
N GLY A 46 20.01 -7.85 -33.54
CA GLY A 46 18.72 -8.41 -33.13
C GLY A 46 18.75 -8.99 -31.71
N ILE A 47 19.80 -9.73 -31.35
CA ILE A 47 20.00 -10.27 -30.00
C ILE A 47 20.18 -9.13 -28.98
N ILE A 48 21.00 -8.12 -29.30
CA ILE A 48 21.21 -6.94 -28.44
C ILE A 48 19.91 -6.15 -28.29
N TYR A 49 19.17 -5.92 -29.39
CA TYR A 49 17.88 -5.22 -29.37
C TYR A 49 16.83 -5.99 -28.57
N PHE A 50 16.77 -7.31 -28.74
CA PHE A 50 15.88 -8.18 -27.98
C PHE A 50 16.25 -8.18 -26.48
N ALA A 51 17.54 -8.29 -26.15
CA ALA A 51 18.04 -8.18 -24.78
C ALA A 51 17.78 -6.80 -24.16
N TYR A 52 17.84 -5.72 -24.95
CA TYR A 52 17.48 -4.37 -24.54
C TYR A 52 15.97 -4.23 -24.26
N LEU A 53 15.13 -4.83 -25.09
CA LEU A 53 13.67 -4.86 -24.91
C LEU A 53 13.24 -5.74 -23.71
N ASP A 54 13.94 -6.83 -23.44
CA ASP A 54 13.63 -7.72 -22.31
C ASP A 54 14.22 -7.23 -20.98
N GLY A 55 15.46 -6.73 -20.99
CA GLY A 55 16.17 -6.23 -19.81
C GLY A 55 15.50 -5.02 -19.14
N THR A 56 14.63 -4.31 -19.87
CA THR A 56 13.86 -3.18 -19.37
C THR A 56 12.53 -3.57 -18.72
N ARG A 57 12.04 -4.81 -18.85
CA ARG A 57 10.73 -5.23 -18.30
C ARG A 57 10.81 -5.86 -16.91
N ILE A 58 11.91 -6.52 -16.56
CA ILE A 58 12.09 -7.19 -15.26
C ILE A 58 12.35 -6.19 -14.14
N ALA A 59 13.18 -5.16 -14.39
CA ALA A 59 13.49 -4.11 -13.43
C ALA A 59 12.25 -3.32 -12.94
N PRO A 60 11.34 -2.80 -13.80
CA PRO A 60 10.17 -2.07 -13.35
C PRO A 60 9.17 -2.98 -12.63
N ALA A 61 9.01 -4.24 -13.02
CA ALA A 61 8.13 -5.19 -12.32
C ALA A 61 8.61 -5.45 -10.89
N ARG A 62 9.92 -5.66 -10.70
CA ARG A 62 10.53 -5.85 -9.37
C ARG A 62 10.39 -4.58 -8.51
N ILE A 63 10.64 -3.39 -9.08
CA ILE A 63 10.50 -2.12 -8.36
C ILE A 63 9.05 -1.91 -7.92
N GLN A 64 8.08 -2.18 -8.79
CA GLN A 64 6.66 -2.06 -8.46
C GLN A 64 6.23 -3.04 -7.36
N ALA A 65 6.74 -4.28 -7.38
CA ALA A 65 6.45 -5.26 -6.33
C ALA A 65 6.96 -4.79 -4.95
N VAL A 66 8.21 -4.33 -4.88
CA VAL A 66 8.80 -3.80 -3.64
C VAL A 66 8.03 -2.57 -3.14
N GLN A 67 7.60 -1.68 -4.04
CA GLN A 67 6.79 -0.52 -3.67
C GLN A 67 5.44 -0.93 -3.11
N ARG A 68 4.75 -1.89 -3.73
CA ARG A 68 3.45 -2.41 -3.25
C ARG A 68 3.57 -3.04 -1.87
N GLU A 69 4.59 -3.85 -1.65
CA GLU A 69 4.87 -4.46 -0.34
C GLU A 69 5.17 -3.41 0.72
N ALA A 70 5.98 -2.40 0.41
CA ALA A 70 6.26 -1.28 1.32
C ALA A 70 4.99 -0.46 1.62
N THR A 71 4.15 -0.19 0.63
CA THR A 71 2.87 0.50 0.82
C THR A 71 1.92 -0.32 1.69
N HIS A 72 1.85 -1.64 1.46
CA HIS A 72 1.04 -2.54 2.26
C HIS A 72 1.52 -2.61 3.72
N ALA A 73 2.83 -2.75 3.94
CA ALA A 73 3.43 -2.75 5.27
C ALA A 73 3.18 -1.43 6.02
N ARG A 74 3.29 -0.29 5.33
CA ARG A 74 2.96 1.02 5.93
C ARG A 74 1.49 1.15 6.31
N ARG A 75 0.58 0.73 5.42
CA ARG A 75 -0.86 0.73 5.71
C ARG A 75 -1.16 -0.16 6.91
N ARG A 76 -0.64 -1.39 6.91
CA ARG A 76 -0.78 -2.34 8.02
C ARG A 76 -0.29 -1.75 9.34
N ALA A 77 0.90 -1.13 9.35
CA ALA A 77 1.43 -0.50 10.55
C ALA A 77 0.55 0.66 11.05
N SER A 78 0.03 1.48 10.13
CA SER A 78 -0.90 2.56 10.46
C SER A 78 -2.21 2.03 11.04
N ASP A 79 -2.80 1.02 10.41
CA ASP A 79 -4.06 0.41 10.86
C ASP A 79 -3.92 -0.24 12.23
N LEU A 80 -2.82 -0.97 12.47
CA LEU A 80 -2.51 -1.54 13.79
C LEU A 80 -2.36 -0.46 14.85
N GLN A 81 -1.68 0.64 14.53
CA GLN A 81 -1.50 1.74 15.46
C GLN A 81 -2.86 2.33 15.88
N CYS A 82 -3.71 2.68 14.91
CA CYS A 82 -5.05 3.24 15.18
C CYS A 82 -5.93 2.25 15.96
N LEU A 83 -5.92 0.97 15.57
CA LEU A 83 -6.70 -0.06 16.25
C LEU A 83 -6.24 -0.26 17.70
N ALA A 84 -4.93 -0.34 17.93
CA ALA A 84 -4.35 -0.51 19.25
C ALA A 84 -4.58 0.71 20.15
N GLU A 85 -4.48 1.93 19.61
CA GLU A 85 -4.82 3.16 20.34
C GLU A 85 -6.26 3.13 20.80
N ASN A 86 -7.18 2.74 19.89
CA ASN A 86 -8.58 2.63 20.24
C ASN A 86 -8.82 1.60 21.35
N ILE A 87 -8.26 0.39 21.23
CA ILE A 87 -8.35 -0.65 22.26
C ILE A 87 -7.78 -0.14 23.59
N TYR A 88 -6.64 0.54 23.56
CA TYR A 88 -5.98 1.03 24.77
C TYR A 88 -6.84 2.06 25.50
N PHE A 89 -7.38 3.04 24.79
CA PHE A 89 -8.16 4.10 25.42
C PHE A 89 -9.58 3.67 25.80
N GLU A 90 -10.17 2.76 25.05
CA GLU A 90 -11.56 2.30 25.28
C GLU A 90 -11.63 1.06 26.18
N ALA A 91 -10.58 0.24 26.25
CA ALA A 91 -10.68 -1.10 26.87
C ALA A 91 -9.44 -1.58 27.67
N ARG A 92 -8.42 -0.75 27.94
CA ARG A 92 -7.23 -1.22 28.72
C ARG A 92 -7.53 -1.79 30.11
N GLY A 93 -8.66 -1.40 30.72
CA GLY A 93 -9.11 -1.91 32.03
C GLY A 93 -10.08 -3.08 31.95
N GLU A 94 -10.45 -3.49 30.73
CA GLU A 94 -11.41 -4.57 30.48
C GLU A 94 -10.72 -5.95 30.50
N PRO A 95 -11.49 -7.03 30.73
CA PRO A 95 -11.00 -8.39 30.44
C PRO A 95 -10.55 -8.51 28.99
N LEU A 96 -9.71 -9.51 28.70
CA LEU A 96 -9.12 -9.69 27.37
C LEU A 96 -10.20 -9.80 26.28
N GLU A 97 -11.29 -10.50 26.58
CA GLU A 97 -12.47 -10.63 25.72
C GLU A 97 -13.12 -9.27 25.41
N GLY A 98 -13.11 -8.32 26.35
CA GLY A 98 -13.63 -6.97 26.14
C GLY A 98 -12.76 -6.16 25.19
N GLN A 99 -11.43 -6.37 25.23
CA GLN A 99 -10.50 -5.74 24.29
C GLN A 99 -10.67 -6.28 22.87
N TYR A 100 -10.82 -7.60 22.72
CA TYR A 100 -11.19 -8.23 21.44
C TYR A 100 -12.52 -7.67 20.92
N ALA A 101 -13.54 -7.56 21.78
CA ALA A 101 -14.85 -7.07 21.36
C ALA A 101 -14.84 -5.61 20.87
N VAL A 102 -14.07 -4.72 21.49
CA VAL A 102 -13.90 -3.32 21.01
C VAL A 102 -13.16 -3.28 19.66
N ALA A 103 -12.13 -4.12 19.50
CA ALA A 103 -11.42 -4.25 18.23
C ALA A 103 -12.34 -4.76 17.11
N GLU A 104 -13.15 -5.78 17.39
CA GLU A 104 -14.15 -6.32 16.46
C GLU A 104 -15.19 -5.29 16.06
N VAL A 105 -15.71 -4.47 16.98
CA VAL A 105 -16.63 -3.37 16.62
C VAL A 105 -15.96 -2.40 15.63
N THR A 106 -14.68 -2.09 15.84
CA THR A 106 -13.93 -1.20 14.95
C THR A 106 -13.83 -1.79 13.54
N LEU A 107 -13.55 -3.09 13.41
CA LEU A 107 -13.50 -3.78 12.11
C LEU A 107 -14.88 -3.98 11.49
N ASN A 108 -15.92 -4.28 12.28
CA ASN A 108 -17.28 -4.39 11.79
C ASN A 108 -17.76 -3.08 11.17
N ARG A 109 -17.34 -1.94 11.74
CA ARG A 109 -17.62 -0.62 11.17
C ARG A 109 -16.96 -0.43 9.81
N THR A 110 -15.71 -0.88 9.59
CA THR A 110 -15.08 -0.72 8.26
C THR A 110 -15.82 -1.45 7.13
N GLN A 111 -16.58 -2.48 7.50
CA GLN A 111 -17.38 -3.30 6.59
C GLN A 111 -18.86 -2.83 6.48
N ALA A 112 -19.29 -1.88 7.31
CA ALA A 112 -20.67 -1.42 7.36
C ALA A 112 -20.90 -0.21 6.41
N PRO A 113 -22.07 -0.12 5.74
CA PRO A 113 -22.31 0.94 4.74
C PRO A 113 -22.29 2.38 5.27
N ASN A 114 -22.57 2.58 6.57
CA ASN A 114 -22.73 3.90 7.18
C ASN A 114 -21.47 4.38 7.92
N PHE A 115 -20.32 3.76 7.66
CA PHE A 115 -19.07 4.02 8.36
C PHE A 115 -17.92 4.11 7.34
N PRO A 116 -16.80 4.78 7.70
CA PRO A 116 -15.60 4.80 6.88
C PRO A 116 -15.02 3.41 6.63
N HIS A 117 -14.27 3.24 5.54
CA HIS A 117 -13.77 1.93 5.10
C HIS A 117 -12.35 1.60 5.58
N THR A 118 -11.71 2.51 6.33
CA THR A 118 -10.39 2.26 6.91
C THR A 118 -10.44 2.37 8.43
N ILE A 119 -9.57 1.63 9.11
CA ILE A 119 -9.56 1.56 10.57
C ILE A 119 -9.30 2.93 11.17
N CYS A 120 -8.29 3.65 10.69
CA CYS A 120 -7.98 4.98 11.18
C CYS A 120 -9.12 5.99 10.96
N GLU A 121 -9.83 5.94 9.82
CA GLU A 121 -10.97 6.82 9.59
C GLU A 121 -12.15 6.50 10.51
N VAL A 122 -12.40 5.21 10.82
CA VAL A 122 -13.40 4.81 11.81
C VAL A 122 -13.03 5.32 13.20
N VAL A 123 -11.76 5.16 13.60
CA VAL A 123 -11.26 5.60 14.91
C VAL A 123 -11.37 7.12 15.06
N HIS A 124 -11.06 7.88 14.02
CA HIS A 124 -11.10 9.34 14.06
C HIS A 124 -12.37 9.94 13.44
N GLU A 125 -13.43 9.14 13.26
CA GLU A 125 -14.69 9.63 12.72
C GLU A 125 -15.29 10.67 13.66
N THR A 126 -15.74 11.79 13.09
CA THR A 126 -16.45 12.84 13.83
C THR A 126 -17.80 13.14 13.19
N ARG A 127 -18.78 13.49 14.03
CA ARG A 127 -20.16 13.83 13.61
C ARG A 127 -20.60 15.14 14.26
N TRP A 128 -21.46 15.89 13.57
CA TRP A 128 -22.02 17.12 14.13
C TRP A 128 -23.06 16.79 15.20
N ASP A 129 -22.84 17.25 16.44
CA ASP A 129 -23.82 17.16 17.53
C ASP A 129 -24.59 18.49 17.65
N PRO A 130 -25.89 18.52 17.31
CA PRO A 130 -26.69 19.75 17.39
C PRO A 130 -26.91 20.24 18.83
N ASN A 131 -26.89 19.35 19.82
CA ASN A 131 -27.08 19.70 21.23
C ASN A 131 -25.83 20.37 21.79
N ARG A 132 -24.65 19.87 21.41
CA ARG A 132 -23.35 20.42 21.83
C ARG A 132 -22.84 21.53 20.90
N ARG A 133 -23.48 21.72 19.73
CA ARG A 133 -23.12 22.69 18.69
C ARG A 133 -21.65 22.58 18.27
N ARG A 134 -21.15 21.35 18.13
CA ARG A 134 -19.76 21.06 17.72
C ARG A 134 -19.65 19.68 17.08
N LEU A 135 -18.50 19.40 16.48
CA LEU A 135 -18.11 18.04 16.11
C LEU A 135 -17.79 17.22 17.37
N VAL A 136 -18.26 15.98 17.41
CA VAL A 136 -17.99 14.98 18.43
C VAL A 136 -17.37 13.76 17.77
N GLY A 137 -16.42 13.12 18.44
CA GLY A 137 -15.78 11.89 17.98
C GLY A 137 -16.63 10.68 18.36
N ASP A 138 -16.58 9.64 17.52
CA ASP A 138 -17.23 8.36 17.85
C ASP A 138 -16.55 7.67 19.05
N PHE A 139 -15.26 7.93 19.25
CA PHE A 139 -14.49 7.51 20.42
C PHE A 139 -14.05 8.72 21.23
N SER A 140 -14.45 8.79 22.51
CA SER A 140 -14.35 10.00 23.32
C SER A 140 -12.92 10.52 23.51
N TRP A 141 -11.94 9.62 23.51
CA TRP A 141 -10.54 9.98 23.68
C TRP A 141 -9.99 10.78 22.49
N THR A 142 -10.60 10.65 21.30
CA THR A 142 -10.19 11.43 20.11
C THR A 142 -10.60 12.90 20.17
N GLU A 143 -11.54 13.25 21.05
CA GLU A 143 -11.90 14.64 21.34
C GLU A 143 -10.97 15.28 22.37
N LEU A 144 -10.23 14.47 23.12
CA LEU A 144 -9.28 14.96 24.10
C LEU A 144 -8.09 15.56 23.34
N GLY A 145 -7.48 16.60 23.91
CA GLY A 145 -6.27 17.23 23.37
C GLY A 145 -5.08 16.28 23.43
N ALA A 146 -3.87 16.82 23.62
CA ALA A 146 -2.67 15.99 23.73
C ALA A 146 -2.80 14.97 24.87
N LEU A 147 -2.96 13.69 24.51
CA LEU A 147 -2.93 12.56 25.43
C LEU A 147 -1.49 12.09 25.63
N SER A 148 -1.20 11.53 26.80
CA SER A 148 0.05 10.80 26.99
C SER A 148 0.10 9.63 26.01
N PRO A 149 1.23 9.42 25.31
CA PRO A 149 1.39 8.27 24.43
C PRO A 149 1.12 6.95 25.18
N PRO A 150 0.37 6.01 24.59
CA PRO A 150 0.19 4.69 25.18
C PRO A 150 1.52 3.98 25.41
N ASP A 151 1.69 3.38 26.60
CA ASP A 151 2.90 2.69 26.98
C ASP A 151 2.65 1.50 27.93
N GLY A 152 3.74 0.84 28.32
CA GLY A 152 3.70 -0.23 29.32
C GLY A 152 3.01 -1.54 28.87
N PRO A 153 2.66 -2.41 29.84
CA PRO A 153 2.06 -3.71 29.56
C PRO A 153 0.70 -3.63 28.86
N ALA A 154 -0.13 -2.66 29.24
CA ALA A 154 -1.44 -2.47 28.64
C ALA A 154 -1.35 -2.09 27.15
N TRP A 155 -0.37 -1.27 26.77
CA TRP A 155 -0.12 -0.96 25.36
C TRP A 155 0.32 -2.18 24.55
N LYS A 156 1.24 -2.99 25.11
CA LYS A 156 1.68 -4.23 24.47
C LYS A 156 0.52 -5.20 24.26
N GLN A 157 -0.38 -5.30 25.24
CA GLN A 157 -1.58 -6.12 25.13
C GLN A 157 -2.54 -5.59 24.05
N ALA A 158 -2.80 -4.27 24.04
CA ALA A 158 -3.63 -3.65 23.01
C ALA A 158 -3.08 -3.89 21.60
N MET A 159 -1.76 -3.80 21.40
CA MET A 159 -1.10 -4.12 20.14
C MET A 159 -1.22 -5.60 19.76
N ALA A 160 -1.07 -6.51 20.73
CA ALA A 160 -1.25 -7.95 20.48
C ALA A 160 -2.69 -8.27 20.06
N VAL A 161 -3.69 -7.71 20.73
CA VAL A 161 -5.10 -7.86 20.38
C VAL A 161 -5.39 -7.24 19.01
N ALA A 162 -4.89 -6.03 18.75
CA ALA A 162 -5.03 -5.38 17.44
C ALA A 162 -4.49 -6.25 16.31
N SER A 163 -3.30 -6.85 16.48
CA SER A 163 -2.75 -7.73 15.46
C SER A 163 -3.55 -9.00 15.28
N ALA A 164 -3.97 -9.65 16.37
CA ALA A 164 -4.78 -10.86 16.30
C ALA A 164 -6.10 -10.63 15.55
N VAL A 165 -6.77 -9.50 15.83
CA VAL A 165 -8.05 -9.15 15.20
C VAL A 165 -7.87 -8.69 13.75
N TYR A 166 -6.85 -7.87 13.46
CA TYR A 166 -6.54 -7.42 12.10
C TYR A 166 -6.20 -8.60 11.18
N ASP A 167 -5.46 -9.58 11.68
CA ASP A 167 -5.03 -10.76 10.93
C ASP A 167 -6.09 -11.90 10.94
N ASP A 168 -7.30 -11.63 11.45
CA ASP A 168 -8.43 -12.59 11.54
C ASP A 168 -8.06 -13.91 12.26
N LEU A 169 -7.27 -13.81 13.34
CA LEU A 169 -6.74 -14.95 14.09
C LEU A 169 -7.61 -15.36 15.30
N ASN A 170 -8.70 -14.64 15.57
CA ASN A 170 -9.60 -14.93 16.68
C ASN A 170 -11.02 -15.25 16.20
N THR A 171 -11.73 -16.08 16.97
CA THR A 171 -13.17 -16.27 16.77
C THR A 171 -13.90 -14.98 17.19
N PRO A 172 -14.82 -14.44 16.36
CA PRO A 172 -15.58 -13.25 16.72
C PRO A 172 -16.42 -13.45 17.99
N LEU A 173 -16.25 -12.56 18.96
CA LEU A 173 -17.02 -12.50 20.21
C LEU A 173 -18.32 -11.72 20.07
N VAL A 174 -18.31 -10.70 19.23
CA VAL A 174 -19.44 -9.78 19.01
C VAL A 174 -19.73 -9.61 17.51
N PRO A 175 -20.08 -10.70 16.80
CA PRO A 175 -20.25 -10.68 15.36
C PRO A 175 -21.34 -9.69 14.94
N GLY A 176 -20.95 -8.74 14.07
CA GLY A 176 -21.84 -7.72 13.54
C GLY A 176 -22.25 -6.63 14.55
N ALA A 177 -21.63 -6.56 15.73
CA ALA A 177 -21.83 -5.43 16.64
C ALA A 177 -21.17 -4.17 16.06
N LEU A 178 -21.91 -3.06 16.05
CA LEU A 178 -21.46 -1.76 15.53
C LEU A 178 -21.41 -0.69 16.63
N PHE A 179 -22.05 -0.94 17.76
CA PHE A 179 -22.14 0.03 18.86
C PHE A 179 -21.89 -0.68 20.19
N TYR A 180 -21.36 0.07 21.16
CA TYR A 180 -21.32 -0.36 22.55
C TYR A 180 -21.44 0.85 23.47
N HIS A 181 -21.74 0.58 24.74
CA HIS A 181 -21.62 1.59 25.79
C HIS A 181 -21.22 0.94 27.12
N ALA A 182 -20.68 1.74 28.03
CA ALA A 182 -20.39 1.31 29.40
C ALA A 182 -21.68 0.96 30.16
N THR A 183 -21.66 -0.09 30.98
CA THR A 183 -22.81 -0.53 31.81
C THR A 183 -23.28 0.55 32.79
N SER A 184 -22.41 1.50 33.13
CA SER A 184 -22.69 2.64 34.01
C SER A 184 -23.55 3.74 33.37
N VAL A 185 -23.74 3.73 32.05
CA VAL A 185 -24.54 4.74 31.32
C VAL A 185 -25.71 4.10 30.56
N ARG A 186 -26.73 4.91 30.25
CA ARG A 186 -27.95 4.46 29.55
C ARG A 186 -28.32 5.42 28.41
N PRO A 187 -27.67 5.32 27.24
CA PRO A 187 -27.97 6.20 26.13
C PRO A 187 -29.35 5.92 25.53
N GLY A 188 -30.04 6.95 25.04
CA GLY A 188 -31.38 6.79 24.46
C GLY A 188 -31.41 5.89 23.21
N TRP A 189 -30.32 5.90 22.43
CA TRP A 189 -30.20 5.14 21.18
C TRP A 189 -30.17 3.62 21.39
N SER A 190 -29.81 3.13 22.58
CA SER A 190 -29.65 1.69 22.83
C SER A 190 -30.99 0.95 22.89
N ARG A 191 -32.09 1.65 23.21
CA ARG A 191 -33.44 1.07 23.25
C ARG A 191 -33.95 0.57 21.90
N ALA A 192 -33.39 1.11 20.82
CA ALA A 192 -33.79 0.77 19.45
C ALA A 192 -32.85 -0.25 18.78
N ARG A 193 -31.87 -0.80 19.52
CA ARG A 193 -30.85 -1.71 18.97
C ARG A 193 -30.91 -3.08 19.63
N ARG A 194 -30.43 -4.08 18.90
CA ARG A 194 -30.38 -5.46 19.39
C ARG A 194 -29.12 -5.67 20.21
N VAL A 195 -29.24 -6.14 21.44
CA VAL A 195 -28.08 -6.53 22.26
C VAL A 195 -27.43 -7.78 21.64
N VAL A 196 -26.12 -7.73 21.44
CA VAL A 196 -25.29 -8.83 20.93
C VAL A 196 -24.64 -9.58 22.10
N ALA A 197 -24.00 -8.86 23.01
CA ALA A 197 -23.32 -9.43 24.17
C ALA A 197 -23.15 -8.37 25.28
N ALA A 198 -22.87 -8.82 26.50
CA ALA A 198 -22.32 -8.02 27.57
C ALA A 198 -21.00 -8.64 28.03
N ILE A 199 -19.90 -7.92 27.89
CA ILE A 199 -18.55 -8.39 28.20
C ILE A 199 -17.85 -7.30 29.00
N GLY A 200 -17.33 -7.67 30.17
CA GLY A 200 -16.74 -6.72 31.11
C GLY A 200 -17.72 -5.61 31.49
N ASN A 201 -17.29 -4.36 31.36
CA ASN A 201 -18.10 -3.17 31.59
C ASN A 201 -18.83 -2.67 30.35
N HIS A 202 -18.86 -3.43 29.25
CA HIS A 202 -19.51 -3.03 28.00
C HIS A 202 -20.72 -3.87 27.64
N ILE A 203 -21.73 -3.21 27.05
CA ILE A 203 -22.85 -3.86 26.37
C ILE A 203 -22.74 -3.53 24.88
N PHE A 204 -22.73 -4.56 24.04
CA PHE A 204 -22.52 -4.49 22.59
C PHE A 204 -23.85 -4.65 21.84
N TYR A 205 -23.99 -3.94 20.72
CA TYR A 205 -25.23 -3.83 19.98
C TYR A 205 -25.03 -3.89 18.47
N GLN A 206 -26.05 -4.41 17.79
CA GLN A 206 -26.26 -4.32 16.35
C GLN A 206 -27.37 -3.33 16.04
#